data_AF-A0A8I1DSC0-F1
#
_entry.id   AF-A0A8I1DSC0-F1
#
_cell.length_a   1.000
_cell.length_b   1.000
_cell.length_c   1.000
_cell.angle_alpha   90.00
_cell.angle_beta   90.00
_cell.angle_gamma   90.00
#
_symmetry.space_group_name_H-M   'P 1'
#
loop_
_entity.id
_entity.type
_entity.pdbx_description
1 polymer ?
#
loop_
_entity_poly.entity_id
_entity_poly.type
_entity_poly.pdbx_seq_one_letter_code
_entity_poly.pdbx_strand_id
1 'polypeptide(L)'
;MITFAGIRNQAIDTVVKQGTKAAALAPFAPGDCIGGERLASPRVETKRPPPGGLRKQTMSPEQEARARLALMARDRRTMSLPKLAAFVRQQLGEADAVPSTALQVNNVESIRALQVLCTIATANATSSKVLRANARAMSSGFTTVRMEGAEVQSQGISHLPFTIARTIKPAKGGNQ
;
A
#
# COMPACT_ATOMS: atom_id res chain seq x y z
N MET A 1 -27.16 58.28 -34.92
CA MET A 1 -26.80 57.12 -34.09
C MET A 1 -25.46 56.59 -34.56
N ILE A 2 -24.39 56.77 -33.77
CA ILE A 2 -23.07 56.20 -34.05
C ILE A 2 -22.89 55.03 -33.08
N THR A 3 -22.79 53.81 -33.61
CA THR A 3 -22.68 52.57 -32.85
C THR A 3 -21.27 52.39 -32.27
N PHE A 4 -21.19 51.92 -31.02
CA PHE A 4 -19.95 51.67 -30.25
C PHE A 4 -18.86 50.87 -31.01
N ALA A 5 -19.28 49.99 -31.94
CA ALA A 5 -18.37 49.19 -32.76
C ALA A 5 -17.57 50.03 -33.79
N GLY A 6 -18.14 51.12 -34.32
CA GLY A 6 -17.46 52.00 -35.27
C GLY A 6 -16.31 52.79 -34.66
N ILE A 7 -16.48 53.20 -33.40
CA ILE A 7 -15.51 54.01 -32.65
C ILE A 7 -14.25 53.19 -32.33
N ARG A 8 -14.42 51.91 -31.97
CA ARG A 8 -13.30 51.00 -31.67
C ARG A 8 -12.41 50.77 -32.90
N ASN A 9 -13.01 50.56 -34.06
CA ASN A 9 -12.23 50.31 -35.28
C ASN A 9 -11.46 51.56 -35.72
N GLN A 10 -12.06 52.76 -35.58
CA GLN A 10 -11.36 54.03 -35.84
C GLN A 10 -10.19 54.29 -34.86
N ALA A 11 -10.34 53.91 -33.58
CA ALA A 11 -9.30 54.06 -32.57
C ALA A 11 -8.09 53.14 -32.82
N ILE A 12 -8.33 51.90 -33.27
CA ILE A 12 -7.24 50.97 -33.64
C ILE A 12 -6.51 51.50 -34.88
N ASP A 13 -7.25 51.97 -35.89
CA ASP A 13 -6.70 52.43 -37.16
C ASP A 13 -5.84 53.71 -37.00
N THR A 14 -6.19 54.57 -36.04
CA THR A 14 -5.41 55.77 -35.69
C THR A 14 -4.12 55.44 -34.95
N VAL A 15 -4.12 54.45 -34.04
CA VAL A 15 -2.91 53.97 -33.36
C VAL A 15 -1.93 53.32 -34.35
N VAL A 16 -2.43 52.55 -35.30
CA VAL A 16 -1.60 51.94 -36.35
C VAL A 16 -0.94 52.99 -37.26
N LYS A 17 -1.67 54.07 -37.60
CA LYS A 17 -1.16 55.11 -38.50
C LYS A 17 -0.22 56.13 -37.84
N GLN A 18 -0.39 56.41 -36.55
CA GLN A 18 0.30 57.53 -35.88
C GLN A 18 1.17 57.12 -34.67
N GLY A 19 1.19 55.83 -34.32
CA GLY A 19 2.03 55.30 -33.24
C GLY A 19 1.77 55.99 -31.90
N THR A 20 2.83 56.37 -31.18
CA THR A 20 2.75 56.93 -29.82
C THR A 20 2.01 58.27 -29.72
N LYS A 21 1.82 58.99 -30.83
CA LYS A 21 1.05 60.24 -30.87
C LYS A 21 -0.47 60.02 -30.92
N ALA A 22 -0.93 58.80 -31.18
CA ALA A 22 -2.36 58.49 -31.28
C ALA A 22 -3.11 58.62 -29.94
N ALA A 23 -2.41 58.49 -28.81
CA ALA A 23 -3.00 58.66 -27.48
C ALA A 23 -3.52 60.09 -27.23
N ALA A 24 -2.95 61.11 -27.91
CA ALA A 24 -3.41 62.49 -27.83
C ALA A 24 -4.66 62.77 -28.69
N LEU A 25 -5.05 61.83 -29.56
CA LEU A 25 -6.17 61.94 -30.50
C LEU A 25 -7.30 60.94 -30.19
N ALA A 26 -7.23 60.24 -29.06
CA ALA A 26 -8.29 59.36 -28.62
C ALA A 26 -9.58 60.17 -28.36
N PRO A 27 -10.77 59.67 -28.75
CA PRO A 27 -12.04 60.40 -28.63
C PRO A 27 -12.52 60.58 -27.18
N PHE A 28 -11.73 60.12 -26.20
CA PHE A 28 -11.97 60.25 -24.78
C PHE A 28 -10.79 60.97 -24.16
N ALA A 29 -11.06 62.08 -23.46
CA ALA A 29 -10.03 62.77 -22.70
C ALA A 29 -9.45 61.80 -21.64
N PRO A 30 -8.13 61.81 -21.40
CA PRO A 30 -7.53 61.05 -20.32
C PRO A 30 -8.07 61.58 -18.98
N GLY A 31 -9.13 60.96 -18.48
CA GLY A 31 -9.68 61.23 -17.16
C GLY A 31 -9.02 60.34 -16.11
N ASP A 32 -9.10 60.78 -14.85
CA ASP A 32 -8.45 60.17 -13.67
C ASP A 32 -8.62 58.64 -13.49
N CYS A 33 -9.62 58.06 -14.17
CA CYS A 33 -10.02 56.67 -14.01
C CYS A 33 -9.48 55.69 -15.08
N ILE A 34 -8.87 56.15 -16.18
CA ILE A 34 -8.41 55.28 -17.29
C ILE A 34 -7.04 55.77 -17.82
N GLY A 35 -6.04 55.83 -16.93
CA GLY A 35 -4.63 56.03 -17.30
C GLY A 35 -3.92 54.68 -17.45
N GLY A 36 -3.22 54.45 -18.56
CA GLY A 36 -2.52 53.18 -18.82
C GLY A 36 -1.43 52.86 -17.79
N GLU A 37 -0.86 53.90 -17.18
CA GLU A 37 0.11 53.85 -16.09
C GLU A 37 -0.47 53.37 -14.74
N ARG A 38 -1.80 53.38 -14.60
CA ARG A 38 -2.51 52.89 -13.40
C ARG A 38 -3.08 51.49 -13.59
N LEU A 39 -2.93 50.88 -14.77
CA LEU A 39 -3.31 49.49 -14.99
C LEU A 39 -2.31 48.57 -14.29
N ALA A 40 -2.83 47.62 -13.50
CA ALA A 40 -2.00 46.63 -12.84
C ALA A 40 -1.18 45.86 -13.89
N SER A 41 0.14 45.75 -13.67
CA SER A 41 1.00 44.99 -14.56
C SER A 41 0.55 43.52 -14.62
N PRO A 42 0.50 42.89 -15.81
CA PRO A 42 0.09 41.50 -15.94
C PRO A 42 0.90 40.58 -15.02
N ARG A 43 0.21 39.63 -14.38
CA ARG A 43 0.84 38.71 -13.42
C ARG A 43 1.85 37.83 -14.15
N VAL A 44 3.13 37.96 -13.82
CA VAL A 44 4.20 37.14 -14.41
C VAL A 44 4.21 35.77 -13.73
N GLU A 45 3.96 34.71 -14.49
CA GLU A 45 4.11 33.34 -13.98
C GLU A 45 5.59 33.06 -13.67
N THR A 46 5.92 32.93 -12.40
CA THR A 46 7.24 32.50 -11.95
C THR A 46 7.35 30.99 -12.13
N LYS A 47 8.09 30.55 -13.16
CA LYS A 47 8.37 29.12 -13.35
C LYS A 47 9.20 28.61 -12.17
N ARG A 48 8.67 27.61 -11.47
CA ARG A 48 9.38 26.93 -10.38
C ARG A 48 10.70 26.35 -10.91
N PRO A 49 11.85 26.57 -10.23
CA PRO A 49 13.10 25.96 -10.65
C PRO A 49 13.01 24.43 -10.59
N PRO A 50 13.73 23.72 -11.48
CA PRO A 50 13.76 22.27 -11.47
C PRO A 50 14.35 21.76 -10.15
N PRO A 51 13.94 20.57 -9.69
CA PRO A 51 14.42 20.01 -8.44
C PRO A 51 15.94 19.78 -8.46
N GLY A 52 16.62 20.17 -7.38
CA GLY A 52 18.09 20.11 -7.28
C GLY A 52 18.68 18.70 -7.33
N GLY A 53 19.97 18.63 -7.70
CA GLY A 53 20.71 17.39 -7.97
C GLY A 53 20.88 16.41 -6.80
N LEU A 54 20.58 16.83 -5.56
CA LEU A 54 20.57 15.96 -4.37
C LEU A 54 19.57 14.79 -4.45
N ARG A 55 18.64 14.80 -5.42
CA ARG A 55 17.72 13.67 -5.65
C ARG A 55 18.35 12.46 -6.33
N LYS A 56 19.64 12.51 -6.68
CA LYS A 56 20.38 11.39 -7.30
C LYS A 56 21.18 10.60 -6.27
N GLN A 57 20.59 10.26 -5.13
CA GLN A 57 21.25 9.34 -4.21
C GLN A 57 21.10 7.91 -4.76
N THR A 58 22.01 7.53 -5.66
CA THR A 58 22.18 6.15 -6.11
C THR A 58 22.83 5.35 -5.00
N MET A 59 22.19 4.26 -4.56
CA MET A 59 22.76 3.35 -3.55
C MET A 59 24.08 2.78 -4.06
N SER A 60 25.07 2.64 -3.17
CA SER A 60 26.29 1.91 -3.52
C SER A 60 25.97 0.43 -3.77
N PRO A 61 26.80 -0.31 -4.54
CA PRO A 61 26.59 -1.74 -4.78
C PRO A 61 26.49 -2.56 -3.48
N GLU A 62 27.27 -2.18 -2.46
CA GLU A 62 27.22 -2.80 -1.13
C GLU A 62 25.89 -2.53 -0.42
N GLN A 63 25.42 -1.28 -0.44
CA GLN A 63 24.14 -0.91 0.17
C GLN A 63 22.98 -1.64 -0.51
N GLU A 64 23.03 -1.77 -1.83
CA GLU A 64 22.04 -2.54 -2.59
C GLU A 64 22.07 -4.03 -2.19
N ALA A 65 23.25 -4.63 -2.09
CA ALA A 65 23.38 -6.03 -1.64
C ALA A 65 22.81 -6.24 -0.23
N ARG A 66 23.13 -5.35 0.72
CA ARG A 66 22.58 -5.39 2.09
C ARG A 66 21.07 -5.22 2.10
N ALA A 67 20.52 -4.29 1.30
CA ALA A 67 19.08 -4.08 1.19
C ALA A 67 18.37 -5.32 0.62
N ARG A 68 18.92 -5.96 -0.42
CA ARG A 68 18.40 -7.21 -0.98
C ARG A 68 18.38 -8.34 0.06
N LEU A 69 19.46 -8.52 0.82
CA LEU A 69 19.51 -9.50 1.91
C LEU A 69 18.47 -9.22 3.00
N ALA A 70 18.31 -7.95 3.39
CA ALA A 70 17.31 -7.55 4.37
C ALA A 70 15.88 -7.84 3.90
N LEU A 71 15.58 -7.56 2.63
CA LEU A 71 14.29 -7.90 2.00
C LEU A 71 14.05 -9.41 1.99
N MET A 72 15.03 -10.20 1.52
CA MET A 72 14.93 -11.67 1.52
C MET A 72 14.70 -12.23 2.93
N ALA A 73 15.38 -11.68 3.94
CA ALA A 73 15.20 -12.11 5.32
C ALA A 73 13.82 -11.72 5.88
N ARG A 74 13.29 -10.55 5.52
CA ARG A 74 11.93 -10.12 5.87
C ARG A 74 10.87 -11.00 5.20
N ASP A 75 11.03 -11.30 3.92
CA ASP A 75 10.06 -12.10 3.15
C ASP A 75 9.97 -13.53 3.68
N ARG A 76 11.10 -14.11 4.09
CA ARG A 76 11.14 -15.42 4.77
C ARG A 76 10.51 -15.40 6.16
N ARG A 77 10.56 -14.27 6.88
CA ARG A 77 9.93 -14.12 8.20
C ARG A 77 8.44 -13.79 8.14
N THR A 78 7.97 -13.29 7.01
CA THR A 78 6.57 -12.89 6.81
C THR A 78 5.71 -14.10 6.51
N MET A 79 4.70 -14.34 7.37
CA MET A 79 3.73 -15.41 7.20
C MET A 79 2.38 -14.89 6.70
N SER A 80 1.99 -15.38 5.52
CA SER A 80 0.67 -15.15 4.93
C SER A 80 -0.17 -16.42 5.01
N LEU A 81 -1.50 -16.28 4.90
CA LEU A 81 -2.43 -17.41 4.94
C LEU A 81 -2.11 -18.48 3.86
N PRO A 82 -1.82 -18.13 2.59
CA PRO A 82 -1.50 -19.14 1.58
C PRO A 82 -0.23 -19.93 1.91
N LYS A 83 0.80 -19.26 2.45
CA LYS A 83 2.05 -19.92 2.87
C LYS A 83 1.82 -20.89 4.02
N LEU A 84 1.03 -20.47 5.01
CA LEU A 84 0.63 -21.33 6.12
C LEU A 84 -0.17 -22.55 5.64
N ALA A 85 -1.15 -22.34 4.76
CA ALA A 85 -1.96 -23.43 4.20
C ALA A 85 -1.12 -24.39 3.33
N ALA A 86 -0.13 -23.90 2.59
CA ALA A 86 0.81 -24.74 1.86
C ALA A 86 1.67 -25.59 2.82
N PHE A 87 2.23 -24.97 3.86
CA PHE A 87 2.98 -25.68 4.89
C PHE A 87 2.15 -26.78 5.55
N VAL A 88 0.94 -26.45 6.02
CA VAL A 88 0.06 -27.43 6.68
C VAL A 88 -0.32 -28.58 5.75
N ARG A 89 -0.66 -28.30 4.48
CA ARG A 89 -0.95 -29.35 3.49
C ARG A 89 0.25 -30.28 3.26
N GLN A 90 1.46 -29.72 3.18
CA GLN A 90 2.68 -30.51 3.02
C GLN A 90 2.94 -31.41 4.24
N GLN A 91 2.73 -30.90 5.46
CA GLN A 91 2.95 -31.67 6.69
C GLN A 91 1.88 -32.75 6.89
N LEU A 92 0.63 -32.47 6.54
CA LEU A 92 -0.46 -33.46 6.61
C LEU A 92 -0.28 -34.55 5.55
N GLY A 93 0.13 -34.20 4.32
CA GLY A 93 0.13 -35.15 3.20
C GLY A 93 -1.26 -35.78 3.03
N GLU A 94 -1.29 -37.11 3.06
CA GLU A 94 -2.52 -37.93 3.02
C GLU A 94 -3.13 -38.18 4.41
N ALA A 95 -2.44 -37.82 5.50
CA ALA A 95 -2.98 -37.98 6.84
C ALA A 95 -4.11 -36.97 7.12
N ASP A 96 -5.06 -37.39 7.96
CA ASP A 96 -6.13 -36.54 8.45
C ASP A 96 -5.69 -35.64 9.61
N ALA A 97 -4.72 -36.09 10.40
CA ALA A 97 -4.18 -35.36 11.52
C ALA A 97 -2.69 -35.63 11.74
N VAL A 98 -1.97 -34.61 12.20
CA VAL A 98 -0.54 -34.69 12.54
C VAL A 98 -0.29 -33.96 13.87
N PRO A 99 0.40 -34.61 14.83
CA PRO A 99 0.78 -33.94 16.08
C PRO A 99 1.89 -32.92 15.82
N SER A 100 1.91 -31.85 16.62
CA SER A 100 2.90 -30.77 16.50
C SER A 100 4.36 -31.24 16.65
N THR A 101 4.59 -32.37 17.31
CA THR A 101 5.92 -32.99 17.50
C THR A 101 6.44 -33.71 16.26
N ALA A 102 5.57 -34.07 15.32
CA ALA A 102 5.93 -34.71 14.06
C ALA A 102 6.16 -33.70 12.92
N LEU A 103 5.98 -32.40 13.17
CA LEU A 103 6.16 -31.36 12.17
C LEU A 103 7.64 -31.20 11.82
N GLN A 104 7.94 -31.16 10.53
CA GLN A 104 9.29 -30.90 10.04
C GLN A 104 9.55 -29.39 10.01
N VAL A 105 10.43 -28.91 10.89
CA VAL A 105 10.73 -27.49 11.09
C VAL A 105 12.21 -27.22 10.82
N ASN A 106 12.56 -27.14 9.53
CA ASN A 106 13.96 -27.18 9.08
C ASN A 106 14.48 -25.82 8.62
N ASN A 107 13.62 -24.79 8.52
CA ASN A 107 13.97 -23.48 8.01
C ASN A 107 13.18 -22.35 8.68
N VAL A 108 13.62 -21.11 8.47
CA VAL A 108 13.01 -19.90 9.08
C VAL A 108 11.50 -19.83 8.79
N GLU A 109 11.07 -20.15 7.58
CA GLU A 109 9.66 -20.09 7.18
C GLU A 109 8.81 -21.11 7.95
N SER A 110 9.30 -22.34 8.10
CA SER A 110 8.65 -23.39 8.90
C SER A 110 8.59 -23.05 10.39
N ILE A 111 9.62 -22.39 10.94
CA ILE A 111 9.59 -21.90 12.33
C ILE A 111 8.49 -20.84 12.49
N ARG A 112 8.38 -19.91 11.53
CA ARG A 112 7.30 -18.91 11.54
C ARG A 112 5.93 -19.55 11.40
N ALA A 113 5.79 -20.59 10.56
CA ALA A 113 4.55 -21.35 10.46
C ALA A 113 4.19 -22.01 11.80
N LEU A 114 5.15 -22.65 12.48
CA LEU A 114 4.95 -23.24 13.80
C LEU A 114 4.51 -22.19 14.83
N GLN A 115 5.14 -21.01 14.87
CA GLN A 115 4.74 -19.91 15.76
C GLN A 115 3.29 -19.46 15.53
N VAL A 116 2.87 -19.36 14.26
CA VAL A 116 1.50 -19.01 13.92
C VAL A 116 0.53 -20.13 14.34
N LEU A 117 0.88 -21.39 14.13
CA LEU A 117 0.08 -22.54 14.57
C LEU A 117 -0.08 -22.59 16.10
N CYS A 118 0.97 -22.26 16.86
CA CYS A 118 0.89 -22.14 18.31
C CYS A 118 -0.10 -21.05 18.74
N THR A 119 -0.06 -19.90 18.06
CA THR A 119 -1.02 -18.81 18.28
C THR A 119 -2.46 -19.25 17.99
N ILE A 120 -2.68 -19.95 16.87
CA ILE A 120 -4.00 -20.50 16.49
C ILE A 120 -4.48 -21.53 17.52
N ALA A 121 -3.62 -22.49 17.92
CA ALA A 121 -3.96 -23.51 18.92
C ALA A 121 -4.33 -22.90 20.28
N THR A 122 -3.58 -21.89 20.72
CA THR A 122 -3.87 -21.17 21.97
C THR A 122 -5.19 -20.40 21.87
N ALA A 123 -5.43 -19.72 20.75
CA ALA A 123 -6.68 -19.01 20.51
C ALA A 123 -7.88 -19.97 20.44
N ASN A 124 -7.73 -21.15 19.84
CA ASN A 124 -8.76 -22.20 19.78
C ASN A 124 -9.10 -22.78 21.17
N ALA A 125 -8.11 -22.90 22.05
CA ALA A 125 -8.29 -23.40 23.42
C ALA A 125 -8.91 -22.37 24.38
N THR A 126 -9.02 -21.10 23.98
CA THR A 126 -9.54 -20.03 24.84
C THR A 126 -11.08 -19.91 24.72
N SER A 127 -11.75 -19.47 25.78
CA SER A 127 -13.21 -19.24 25.79
C SER A 127 -13.67 -18.04 24.93
N SER A 128 -12.76 -17.10 24.67
CA SER A 128 -13.00 -15.89 23.88
C SER A 128 -13.49 -16.20 22.46
N LYS A 129 -14.70 -15.73 22.13
CA LYS A 129 -15.29 -15.90 20.79
C LYS A 129 -14.50 -15.17 19.71
N VAL A 130 -13.98 -13.98 20.03
CA VAL A 130 -13.21 -13.14 19.08
C VAL A 130 -11.90 -13.83 18.69
N LEU A 131 -11.16 -14.36 19.68
CA LEU A 131 -9.90 -15.06 19.42
C LEU A 131 -10.12 -16.33 18.57
N ARG A 132 -11.19 -17.09 18.86
CA ARG A 132 -11.56 -18.26 18.05
C ARG A 132 -11.99 -17.90 16.64
N ALA A 133 -12.72 -16.79 16.44
CA ALA A 133 -13.08 -16.31 15.11
C ALA A 133 -11.84 -15.92 14.30
N ASN A 134 -10.90 -15.21 14.91
CA ASN A 134 -9.62 -14.86 14.28
C ASN A 134 -8.79 -16.11 13.92
N ALA A 135 -8.72 -17.10 14.82
CA ALA A 135 -8.05 -18.37 14.55
C ALA A 135 -8.65 -19.09 13.34
N ARG A 136 -9.99 -19.18 13.27
CA ARG A 136 -10.71 -19.78 12.14
C ARG A 136 -10.48 -19.04 10.82
N ALA A 137 -10.39 -17.71 10.85
CA ALA A 137 -10.09 -16.92 9.66
C ALA A 137 -8.67 -17.22 9.13
N MET A 138 -7.72 -17.53 10.02
CA MET A 138 -6.34 -17.86 9.65
C MET A 138 -6.14 -19.34 9.29
N SER A 139 -7.02 -20.24 9.71
CA SER A 139 -6.86 -21.70 9.56
C SER A 139 -7.73 -22.31 8.46
N SER A 140 -7.96 -21.62 7.34
CA SER A 140 -8.79 -22.17 6.26
C SER A 140 -8.26 -23.53 5.76
N GLY A 141 -9.08 -24.58 5.86
CA GLY A 141 -8.74 -25.95 5.43
C GLY A 141 -8.17 -26.85 6.53
N PHE A 142 -7.92 -26.33 7.73
CA PHE A 142 -7.49 -27.11 8.88
C PHE A 142 -7.99 -26.53 10.21
N THR A 143 -7.84 -27.28 11.28
CA THR A 143 -8.07 -26.82 12.65
C THR A 143 -6.94 -27.31 13.54
N THR A 144 -6.80 -26.68 14.70
CA THR A 144 -5.85 -27.11 15.73
C THR A 144 -6.57 -27.39 17.03
N VAL A 145 -6.16 -28.45 17.72
CA VAL A 145 -6.67 -28.83 19.03
C VAL A 145 -5.48 -28.88 19.98
N ARG A 146 -5.53 -28.09 21.05
CA ARG A 146 -4.50 -28.10 22.09
C ARG A 146 -4.58 -29.42 22.87
N MET A 147 -3.43 -30.04 23.08
CA MET A 147 -3.31 -31.23 23.91
C MET A 147 -2.91 -30.82 25.33
N GLU A 148 -3.31 -31.60 26.32
CA GLU A 148 -2.77 -31.48 27.67
C GLU A 148 -1.34 -32.05 27.71
N GLY A 149 -0.47 -31.43 28.49
CA GLY A 149 0.91 -31.88 28.62
C GLY A 149 1.90 -30.76 28.92
N ALA A 150 3.12 -31.17 29.24
CA ALA A 150 4.25 -30.27 29.42
C ALA A 150 4.67 -29.63 28.09
N GLU A 151 5.41 -28.53 28.17
CA GLU A 151 6.01 -27.89 27.02
C GLU A 151 6.99 -28.86 26.33
N VAL A 152 6.89 -28.94 25.00
CA VAL A 152 7.73 -29.79 24.17
C VAL A 152 8.79 -28.93 23.50
N GLN A 153 10.03 -29.39 23.48
CA GLN A 153 11.07 -28.79 22.67
C GLN A 153 10.94 -29.26 21.22
N SER A 154 10.73 -28.31 20.31
CA SER A 154 10.82 -28.53 18.87
C SER A 154 12.09 -27.88 18.32
N GLN A 155 12.43 -28.18 17.06
CA GLN A 155 13.56 -27.56 16.38
C GLN A 155 13.33 -26.04 16.27
N GLY A 156 14.04 -25.29 17.13
CA GLY A 156 14.10 -23.83 17.10
C GLY A 156 13.21 -23.10 18.12
N ILE A 157 12.08 -23.68 18.56
CA ILE A 157 11.23 -23.10 19.62
C ILE A 157 10.62 -24.20 20.50
N SER A 158 10.34 -23.87 21.76
CA SER A 158 9.52 -24.68 22.65
C SER A 158 8.05 -24.26 22.57
N HIS A 159 7.13 -25.21 22.71
CA HIS A 159 5.69 -24.93 22.63
C HIS A 159 4.85 -26.00 23.34
N LEU A 160 3.62 -25.63 23.68
CA LEU A 160 2.64 -26.56 24.24
C LEU A 160 2.08 -27.47 23.14
N PRO A 161 1.94 -28.78 23.37
CA PRO A 161 1.57 -29.72 22.33
C PRO A 161 0.16 -29.44 21.80
N PHE A 162 0.01 -29.57 20.48
CA PHE A 162 -1.28 -29.52 19.80
C PHE A 162 -1.29 -30.48 18.61
N THR A 163 -2.49 -30.79 18.12
CA THR A 163 -2.71 -31.60 16.91
C THR A 163 -3.31 -30.72 15.82
N ILE A 164 -2.81 -30.86 14.60
CA ILE A 164 -3.40 -30.26 13.40
C ILE A 164 -4.29 -31.31 12.76
N ALA A 165 -5.54 -30.95 12.45
CA ALA A 165 -6.48 -31.83 11.76
C ALA A 165 -7.05 -31.14 10.52
N ARG A 166 -7.27 -31.91 9.45
CA ARG A 166 -7.94 -31.42 8.25
C ARG A 166 -9.39 -31.08 8.59
N THR A 167 -9.86 -29.89 8.21
CA THR A 167 -11.28 -29.59 8.30
C THR A 167 -11.96 -30.19 7.08
N ILE A 168 -12.61 -31.34 7.27
CA ILE A 168 -13.53 -31.88 6.28
C ILE A 168 -14.70 -30.90 6.21
N LYS A 169 -14.78 -30.08 5.17
CA LYS A 169 -16.06 -29.47 4.82
C LYS A 169 -16.95 -30.64 4.40
N PRO A 170 -18.11 -30.89 5.04
CA PRO A 170 -19.10 -31.75 4.41
C PRO A 170 -19.38 -31.16 3.03
N ALA A 171 -19.21 -31.97 1.98
CA ALA A 171 -19.59 -31.59 0.64
C ALA A 171 -21.07 -31.19 0.69
N LYS A 172 -21.36 -29.91 0.50
CA LYS A 172 -22.73 -29.45 0.37
C LYS A 172 -23.19 -29.85 -1.04
N GLY A 173 -23.74 -31.05 -1.16
CA GLY A 173 -24.37 -31.55 -2.38
C GLY A 173 -24.75 -33.02 -2.31
N GLY A 174 -26.05 -33.32 -2.19
CA GLY A 174 -26.61 -34.66 -2.40
C GLY A 174 -27.94 -34.96 -1.70
N ASN A 175 -29.06 -34.47 -2.27
CA ASN A 175 -30.46 -34.91 -2.22
C ASN A 175 -31.05 -35.69 -1.01
N GLN A 176 -32.15 -35.16 -0.46
CA GLN A 176 -33.52 -35.63 -0.74
C GLN A 176 -34.52 -34.49 -0.55
#